data_AF-A0A5B7SK76-F1
#
_entry.id   AF-A0A5B7SK76-F1
#
_cell.length_a   1.000
_cell.length_b   1.000
_cell.length_c   1.000
_cell.angle_alpha   90.00
_cell.angle_beta   90.00
_cell.angle_gamma   90.00
#
_symmetry.space_group_name_H-M   'P 1'
#
loop_
_entity.id
_entity.type
_entity.pdbx_description
1 polymer ?
#
loop_
_entity_poly.entity_id
_entity_poly.type
_entity_poly.pdbx_seq_one_letter_code
_entity_poly.pdbx_strand_id
1 'polypeptide(L)'
;MKYPIAFIFLLFAFLGMGQEFHTEYRYTDSFNNGITIQNSYPKGGLSYTDPQSGMEYVYVVFWTAITNETESNLELEVRFPENSFTVPSSPGIDFTLYLPTDKPTPEKEHRIDYGLDLKSFLDEYLGQPTALTATILPNDIYRFYTVALSDQGIDGVMRAGFALKGQDLTYTLNGHEIDSGSIKIQKK
;
A
#
# COMPACT_ATOMS: atom_id res chain seq x y z
N MET A 1 -29.55 -22.98 -3.33
CA MET A 1 -29.99 -21.59 -3.10
C MET A 1 -28.95 -20.92 -2.22
N LYS A 2 -28.57 -19.69 -2.57
CA LYS A 2 -27.36 -18.97 -2.16
C LYS A 2 -27.41 -18.59 -0.67
N TYR A 3 -26.38 -18.93 0.09
CA TYR A 3 -26.18 -18.34 1.43
C TYR A 3 -25.52 -16.97 1.26
N PRO A 4 -26.02 -15.91 1.91
CA PRO A 4 -25.33 -14.62 1.90
C PRO A 4 -24.10 -14.73 2.80
N ILE A 5 -22.92 -14.48 2.22
CA ILE A 5 -21.68 -14.28 2.98
C ILE A 5 -21.83 -12.94 3.70
N ALA A 6 -21.97 -12.97 5.02
CA ALA A 6 -22.01 -11.78 5.84
C ALA A 6 -20.59 -11.25 6.04
N PHE A 7 -20.27 -10.09 5.47
CA PHE A 7 -19.10 -9.30 5.86
C PHE A 7 -19.44 -8.57 7.16
N ILE A 8 -18.83 -8.97 8.26
CA ILE A 8 -18.94 -8.25 9.54
C ILE A 8 -17.83 -7.20 9.57
N PHE A 9 -18.20 -5.93 9.44
CA PHE A 9 -17.35 -4.79 9.82
C PHE A 9 -17.45 -4.62 11.34
N LEU A 10 -16.45 -5.05 12.08
CA LEU A 10 -16.38 -4.82 13.53
C LEU A 10 -15.48 -3.60 13.79
N LEU A 11 -16.09 -2.46 14.12
CA LEU A 11 -15.38 -1.26 14.54
C LEU A 11 -15.09 -1.36 16.04
N PHE A 12 -13.87 -1.75 16.41
CA PHE A 12 -13.41 -1.65 17.81
C PHE A 12 -12.89 -0.23 18.08
N ALA A 13 -13.57 0.50 18.94
CA ALA A 13 -13.05 1.73 19.53
C ALA A 13 -12.14 1.37 20.71
N PHE A 14 -10.82 1.43 20.52
CA PHE A 14 -9.86 1.41 21.63
C PHE A 14 -9.62 2.83 22.16
N LEU A 15 -9.71 2.99 23.47
CA LEU A 15 -9.34 4.20 24.21
C LEU A 15 -7.81 4.33 24.28
N GLY A 16 -7.26 5.46 23.81
CA GLY A 16 -6.07 6.06 24.42
C GLY A 16 -4.68 5.82 23.80
N MET A 17 -4.56 5.56 22.49
CA MET A 17 -3.39 5.92 21.66
C MET A 17 -3.96 6.32 20.30
N GLY A 18 -3.52 7.43 19.72
CA GLY A 18 -4.01 7.87 18.41
C GLY A 18 -3.82 6.74 17.39
N GLN A 19 -4.85 6.46 16.59
CA GLN A 19 -4.76 5.42 15.57
C GLN A 19 -3.61 5.75 14.60
N GLU A 20 -2.55 4.95 14.58
CA GLU A 20 -1.32 5.20 13.80
C GLU A 20 -1.49 4.89 12.30
N PHE A 21 -2.51 4.09 11.97
CA PHE A 21 -2.84 3.68 10.61
C PHE A 21 -4.21 4.22 10.17
N HIS A 22 -4.42 4.35 8.87
CA HIS A 22 -5.68 4.81 8.28
C HIS A 22 -6.74 3.70 8.26
N THR A 23 -6.37 2.50 7.82
CA THR A 23 -7.29 1.35 7.75
C THR A 23 -6.64 0.09 8.28
N GLU A 24 -7.44 -0.79 8.86
CA GLU A 24 -7.07 -2.16 9.21
C GLU A 24 -8.13 -3.12 8.67
N TYR A 25 -7.67 -4.20 8.02
CA TYR A 25 -8.48 -5.31 7.58
C TYR A 25 -8.02 -6.59 8.28
N ARG A 26 -8.91 -7.20 9.07
CA ARG A 26 -8.69 -8.50 9.70
C ARG A 26 -9.52 -9.55 8.98
N TYR A 27 -8.86 -10.54 8.40
CA TYR A 27 -9.54 -11.55 7.61
C TYR A 27 -9.88 -12.76 8.48
N THR A 28 -11.13 -13.22 8.37
CA THR A 28 -11.68 -14.36 9.11
C THR A 28 -12.36 -15.37 8.19
N ASP A 29 -12.31 -15.15 6.87
CA ASP A 29 -12.81 -16.10 5.89
C ASP A 29 -11.92 -17.36 5.84
N SER A 30 -12.48 -18.46 5.33
CA SER A 30 -11.80 -19.76 5.36
C SER A 30 -10.44 -19.82 4.64
N PHE A 31 -10.15 -18.86 3.76
CA PHE A 31 -8.90 -18.83 2.99
C PHE A 31 -7.85 -17.91 3.60
N ASN A 32 -8.27 -16.80 4.19
CA ASN A 32 -7.37 -15.75 4.68
C ASN A 32 -7.39 -15.60 6.22
N ASN A 33 -8.09 -16.47 6.94
CA ASN A 33 -8.19 -16.39 8.39
C ASN A 33 -6.80 -16.29 9.05
N GLY A 34 -6.60 -15.24 9.84
CA GLY A 34 -5.31 -14.95 10.50
C GLY A 34 -4.39 -14.01 9.73
N ILE A 35 -4.82 -13.47 8.59
CA ILE A 35 -4.11 -12.37 7.92
C ILE A 35 -4.67 -11.05 8.43
N THR A 36 -3.81 -10.08 8.72
CA THR A 36 -4.19 -8.69 9.00
C THR A 36 -3.41 -7.75 8.08
N ILE A 37 -4.09 -6.78 7.45
CA ILE A 37 -3.46 -5.73 6.63
C ILE A 37 -3.75 -4.37 7.26
N GLN A 38 -2.70 -3.60 7.53
CA GLN A 38 -2.78 -2.22 8.01
C GLN A 38 -2.16 -1.28 6.98
N ASN A 39 -2.84 -0.17 6.70
CA ASN A 39 -2.39 0.84 5.74
C ASN A 39 -2.25 2.19 6.43
N SER A 40 -1.17 2.91 6.15
CA SER A 40 -0.88 4.20 6.78
C SER A 40 -1.77 5.33 6.29
N TYR A 41 -1.73 6.45 7.01
CA TYR A 41 -2.09 7.75 6.45
C TYR A 41 -1.10 8.19 5.35
N PRO A 42 -1.46 9.14 4.47
CA PRO A 42 -0.50 9.73 3.55
C PRO A 42 0.55 10.59 4.29
N LYS A 43 1.80 10.54 3.84
CA LYS A 43 2.80 11.59 4.07
C LYS A 43 3.39 12.05 2.75
N GLY A 44 3.72 13.33 2.64
CA GLY A 44 4.17 13.95 1.39
C GLY A 44 3.26 15.10 1.00
N GLY A 45 2.93 15.21 -0.29
CA GLY A 45 2.36 16.41 -0.90
C GLY A 45 3.44 17.44 -1.26
N LEU A 46 4.65 16.96 -1.48
CA LEU A 46 5.82 17.76 -1.84
C LEU A 46 6.18 17.51 -3.31
N SER A 47 6.90 18.48 -3.88
CA SER A 47 7.38 18.37 -5.25
C SER A 47 8.68 17.58 -5.34
N TYR A 48 8.84 16.85 -6.44
CA TYR A 48 10.08 16.24 -6.91
C TYR A 48 10.37 16.76 -8.32
N THR A 49 11.58 17.22 -8.58
CA THR A 49 12.02 17.61 -9.92
C THR A 49 12.97 16.55 -10.44
N ASP A 50 12.61 15.91 -11.55
CA ASP A 50 13.48 14.95 -12.23
C ASP A 50 14.74 15.68 -12.73
N PRO A 51 15.94 15.31 -12.26
CA PRO A 51 17.18 15.96 -12.68
C PRO A 51 17.50 15.76 -14.18
N GLN A 52 16.90 14.77 -14.84
CA GLN A 52 17.19 14.42 -16.24
C GLN A 52 16.30 15.21 -17.21
N SER A 53 14.98 15.23 -16.99
CA SER A 53 14.03 15.94 -17.84
C SER A 53 13.72 17.37 -17.39
N GLY A 54 13.94 17.69 -16.11
CA GLY A 54 13.49 18.94 -15.49
C GLY A 54 11.99 18.99 -15.20
N MET A 55 11.25 17.90 -15.42
CA MET A 55 9.82 17.83 -15.10
C MET A 55 9.59 17.79 -13.60
N GLU A 56 8.55 18.50 -13.15
CA GLU A 56 8.11 18.52 -11.77
C GLU A 56 6.96 17.53 -11.57
N TYR A 57 7.00 16.82 -10.46
CA TYR A 57 6.01 15.86 -10.02
C TYR A 57 5.62 16.15 -8.58
N VAL A 58 4.44 15.70 -8.15
CA VAL A 58 4.02 15.70 -6.75
C VAL A 58 3.93 14.27 -6.25
N TYR A 59 4.39 13.99 -5.03
CA TYR A 59 4.36 12.64 -4.48
C TYR A 59 3.64 12.52 -3.15
N VAL A 60 3.17 11.31 -2.87
CA VAL A 60 2.67 10.88 -1.57
C VAL A 60 3.21 9.48 -1.26
N VAL A 61 3.69 9.29 -0.04
CA VAL A 61 4.23 8.05 0.49
C VAL A 61 3.25 7.43 1.48
N PHE A 62 3.05 6.13 1.35
CA PHE A 62 2.28 5.28 2.25
C PHE A 62 3.15 4.11 2.71
N TRP A 63 2.85 3.55 3.88
CA TRP A 63 3.32 2.23 4.28
C TRP A 63 2.15 1.26 4.41
N THR A 64 2.43 -0.02 4.17
CA THR A 64 1.52 -1.14 4.44
C THR A 64 2.23 -2.18 5.30
N ALA A 65 1.52 -2.72 6.29
CA ALA A 65 1.96 -3.83 7.10
C ALA A 65 1.02 -5.03 6.91
N ILE A 66 1.60 -6.20 6.69
CA ILE A 66 0.87 -7.46 6.56
C ILE A 66 1.36 -8.39 7.67
N THR A 67 0.46 -8.73 8.58
CA THR A 67 0.70 -9.63 9.70
C THR A 67 0.18 -11.02 9.34
N ASN A 68 1.03 -12.03 9.54
CA ASN A 68 0.69 -13.44 9.38
C ASN A 68 0.50 -14.09 10.75
N GLU A 69 -0.74 -14.23 11.22
CA GLU A 69 -1.08 -14.95 12.46
C GLU A 69 -1.38 -16.44 12.19
N THR A 70 -1.10 -16.94 10.98
CA THR A 70 -1.34 -18.34 10.59
C THR A 70 -0.16 -19.24 10.96
N GLU A 71 -0.36 -20.56 10.87
CA GLU A 71 0.70 -21.56 11.10
C GLU A 71 1.56 -21.87 9.86
N SER A 72 1.30 -21.20 8.73
CA SER A 72 1.96 -21.43 7.45
C SER A 72 2.60 -20.15 6.91
N ASN A 73 3.58 -20.29 6.02
CA ASN A 73 4.18 -19.14 5.35
C ASN A 73 3.17 -18.50 4.39
N LEU A 74 3.21 -17.17 4.26
CA LEU A 74 2.52 -16.45 3.19
C LEU A 74 3.52 -16.04 2.12
N GLU A 75 3.20 -16.32 0.86
CA GLU A 75 3.87 -15.73 -0.29
C GLU A 75 3.13 -14.46 -0.70
N LEU A 76 3.82 -13.33 -0.60
CA LEU A 76 3.38 -12.02 -1.03
C LEU A 76 4.03 -11.70 -2.38
N GLU A 77 3.21 -11.35 -3.36
CA GLU A 77 3.63 -10.76 -4.63
C GLU A 77 2.86 -9.47 -4.84
N VAL A 78 3.58 -8.37 -5.10
CA VAL A 78 2.99 -7.07 -5.43
C VAL A 78 3.66 -6.50 -6.66
N ARG A 79 2.85 -6.05 -7.62
CA ARG A 79 3.30 -5.33 -8.83
C ARG A 79 2.19 -4.41 -9.30
N PHE A 80 2.55 -3.22 -9.75
CA PHE A 80 1.59 -2.29 -10.35
C PHE A 80 1.60 -2.39 -11.88
N PRO A 81 0.51 -2.01 -12.56
CA PRO A 81 0.52 -1.82 -14.00
C PRO A 81 1.58 -0.79 -14.43
N GLU A 82 2.22 -1.01 -15.58
CA GLU A 82 3.29 -0.14 -16.07
C GLU A 82 2.79 1.22 -16.58
N ASN A 83 1.49 1.31 -16.90
CA ASN A 83 0.89 2.53 -17.43
C ASN A 83 0.42 3.44 -16.30
N SER A 84 0.51 4.76 -16.53
CA SER A 84 -0.16 5.73 -15.68
C SER A 84 -1.68 5.55 -15.75
N PHE A 85 -2.35 6.02 -14.70
CA PHE A 85 -3.81 5.99 -14.60
C PHE A 85 -4.33 7.27 -13.96
N THR A 86 -5.62 7.54 -14.15
CA THR A 86 -6.30 8.65 -13.47
C THR A 86 -7.22 8.09 -12.39
N VAL A 87 -7.45 8.87 -11.33
CA VAL A 87 -8.41 8.51 -10.28
C VAL A 87 -9.69 9.33 -10.41
N PRO A 88 -10.87 8.81 -10.03
CA PRO A 88 -12.13 9.53 -10.15
C PRO A 88 -12.17 10.89 -9.44
N SER A 89 -11.43 11.05 -8.34
CA SER A 89 -11.36 12.31 -7.60
C SER A 89 -10.55 13.40 -8.30
N SER A 90 -9.73 13.04 -9.28
CA SER A 90 -8.75 13.92 -9.92
C SER A 90 -8.64 13.59 -11.41
N PRO A 91 -9.73 13.77 -12.18
CA PRO A 91 -9.73 13.46 -13.60
C PRO A 91 -8.71 14.35 -14.33
N GLY A 92 -7.85 13.73 -15.15
CA GLY A 92 -6.83 14.43 -15.93
C GLY A 92 -5.49 14.64 -15.22
N ILE A 93 -5.32 14.09 -14.02
CA ILE A 93 -4.02 13.97 -13.35
C ILE A 93 -3.56 12.53 -13.46
N ASP A 94 -2.38 12.33 -14.02
CA ASP A 94 -1.80 11.02 -14.25
C ASP A 94 -1.00 10.58 -13.03
N PHE A 95 -1.30 9.38 -12.53
CA PHE A 95 -0.61 8.76 -11.42
C PHE A 95 0.23 7.58 -11.87
N THR A 96 1.41 7.46 -11.28
CA THR A 96 2.27 6.28 -11.35
C THR A 96 2.56 5.79 -9.93
N LEU A 97 2.56 4.48 -9.73
CA LEU A 97 2.82 3.86 -8.44
C LEU A 97 4.16 3.14 -8.43
N TYR A 98 4.89 3.26 -7.31
CA TYR A 98 6.17 2.61 -7.09
C TYR A 98 6.22 1.85 -5.77
N LEU A 99 7.05 0.82 -5.73
CA LEU A 99 7.35 -0.03 -4.58
C LEU A 99 8.84 0.09 -4.23
N PRO A 100 9.23 1.05 -3.38
CA PRO A 100 10.60 1.15 -2.89
C PRO A 100 11.06 -0.13 -2.16
N THR A 101 12.34 -0.45 -2.30
CA THR A 101 12.96 -1.61 -1.65
C THR A 101 13.28 -1.34 -0.17
N ASP A 102 13.45 -0.07 0.22
CA ASP A 102 13.59 0.33 1.63
C ASP A 102 12.35 -0.06 2.44
N LYS A 103 12.55 -0.25 3.75
CA LYS A 103 11.53 -0.73 4.67
C LYS A 103 11.13 0.35 5.67
N PRO A 104 9.82 0.51 5.93
CA PRO A 104 9.36 1.28 7.08
C PRO A 104 9.74 0.56 8.36
N THR A 105 10.16 1.35 9.34
CA THR A 105 10.41 0.89 10.70
C THR A 105 9.70 1.83 11.67
N PRO A 106 9.34 1.37 12.88
CA PRO A 106 8.70 2.22 13.88
C PRO A 106 9.49 3.51 14.16
N GLU A 107 10.83 3.47 14.14
CA GLU A 107 11.69 4.64 14.39
C GLU A 107 11.65 5.67 13.26
N LYS A 108 11.28 5.25 12.05
CA LYS A 108 11.11 6.14 10.91
C LYS A 108 9.70 6.71 10.81
N GLU A 109 8.72 6.16 11.54
CA GLU A 109 7.30 6.48 11.35
C GLU A 109 6.98 7.96 11.57
N HIS A 110 7.66 8.64 12.50
CA HIS A 110 7.43 10.07 12.77
C HIS A 110 8.21 11.01 11.82
N ARG A 111 9.11 10.49 10.98
CA ARG A 111 9.93 11.29 10.06
C ARG A 111 9.11 11.73 8.84
N ILE A 112 9.63 12.73 8.14
CA ILE A 112 9.15 13.13 6.81
C ILE A 112 9.18 11.91 5.88
N ASP A 113 8.13 11.73 5.08
CA ASP A 113 7.98 10.60 4.15
C ASP A 113 8.21 9.23 4.78
N TYR A 114 7.87 9.11 6.06
CA TYR A 114 8.14 7.91 6.86
C TYR A 114 9.62 7.50 6.89
N GLY A 115 10.55 8.44 6.66
CA GLY A 115 11.99 8.20 6.65
C GLY A 115 12.51 7.46 5.43
N LEU A 116 11.70 7.37 4.36
CA LEU A 116 12.15 6.93 3.04
C LEU A 116 13.04 8.00 2.39
N ASP A 117 14.20 7.61 1.86
CA ASP A 117 15.00 8.48 0.98
C ASP A 117 14.38 8.51 -0.42
N LEU A 118 13.27 9.25 -0.54
CA LEU A 118 12.47 9.25 -1.74
C LEU A 118 13.20 9.86 -2.94
N LYS A 119 14.02 10.89 -2.72
CA LYS A 119 14.74 11.55 -3.80
C LYS A 119 15.70 10.58 -4.48
N SER A 120 16.56 9.91 -3.70
CA SER A 120 17.50 8.94 -4.24
C SER A 120 16.77 7.80 -4.96
N PHE A 121 15.64 7.36 -4.42
CA PHE A 121 14.81 6.34 -5.05
C PHE A 121 14.25 6.80 -6.42
N LEU A 122 13.63 7.98 -6.49
CA LEU A 122 13.06 8.49 -7.74
C LEU A 122 14.14 8.81 -8.79
N ASP A 123 15.28 9.35 -8.38
CA ASP A 123 16.40 9.61 -9.31
C ASP A 123 16.89 8.33 -10.03
N GLU A 124 16.79 7.17 -9.37
CA GLU A 124 17.21 5.87 -9.93
C GLU A 124 16.08 5.14 -10.68
N TYR A 125 14.86 5.16 -10.15
CA TYR A 125 13.76 4.29 -10.60
C TYR A 125 12.62 4.99 -11.33
N LEU A 126 12.68 6.32 -11.54
CA LEU A 126 11.63 7.03 -12.28
C LEU A 126 11.41 6.40 -13.67
N GLY A 127 10.14 6.14 -13.99
CA GLY A 127 9.74 5.48 -15.24
C GLY A 127 10.03 3.98 -15.33
N GLN A 128 10.63 3.35 -14.32
CA GLN A 128 10.89 1.91 -14.30
C GLN A 128 9.81 1.15 -13.51
N PRO A 129 9.41 -0.05 -13.96
CA PRO A 129 8.49 -0.87 -13.19
C PRO A 129 9.15 -1.37 -11.91
N THR A 130 8.38 -1.39 -10.82
CA THR A 130 8.80 -1.93 -9.53
C THR A 130 7.90 -3.06 -9.10
N ALA A 131 8.48 -4.07 -8.46
CA ALA A 131 7.77 -5.23 -7.94
C ALA A 131 8.33 -5.62 -6.57
N LEU A 132 7.53 -6.35 -5.81
CA LEU A 132 7.88 -6.84 -4.49
C LEU A 132 7.46 -8.30 -4.36
N THR A 133 8.39 -9.14 -3.94
CA THR A 133 8.13 -10.54 -3.57
C THR A 133 8.69 -10.79 -2.18
N ALA A 134 7.92 -11.45 -1.32
CA ALA A 134 8.36 -11.78 0.03
C ALA A 134 7.66 -13.03 0.58
N THR A 135 8.36 -13.74 1.45
CA THR A 135 7.77 -14.77 2.30
C THR A 135 7.56 -14.19 3.70
N ILE A 136 6.33 -14.22 4.21
CA ILE A 136 5.98 -13.80 5.57
C ILE A 136 5.84 -15.05 6.44
N LEU A 137 6.71 -15.22 7.43
CA LEU A 137 6.71 -16.39 8.30
C LEU A 137 5.52 -16.36 9.29
N PRO A 138 5.13 -17.52 9.85
CA PRO A 138 4.16 -17.59 10.93
C PRO A 138 4.49 -16.65 12.09
N ASN A 139 3.49 -15.89 12.54
CA ASN A 139 3.57 -14.87 13.59
C ASN A 139 4.52 -13.71 13.28
N ASP A 140 4.79 -13.43 12.01
CA ASP A 140 5.66 -12.36 11.56
C ASP A 140 4.88 -11.23 10.85
N ILE A 141 5.52 -10.07 10.72
CA ILE A 141 4.97 -8.87 10.09
C ILE A 141 5.91 -8.40 8.99
N TYR A 142 5.38 -8.30 7.77
CA TYR A 142 6.09 -7.69 6.67
C TYR A 142 5.58 -6.29 6.40
N ARG A 143 6.49 -5.31 6.32
CA ARG A 143 6.15 -3.92 5.99
C ARG A 143 6.81 -3.45 4.71
N PHE A 144 6.16 -2.58 3.96
CA PHE A 144 6.72 -2.01 2.73
C PHE A 144 6.07 -0.65 2.41
N TYR A 145 6.75 0.12 1.58
CA TYR A 145 6.25 1.41 1.10
C TYR A 145 5.47 1.28 -0.19
N THR A 146 4.59 2.25 -0.43
CA THR A 146 4.05 2.57 -1.75
C THR A 146 4.16 4.07 -1.96
N VAL A 147 4.67 4.46 -3.12
CA VAL A 147 4.77 5.87 -3.53
C VAL A 147 3.79 6.09 -4.67
N ALA A 148 2.91 7.06 -4.51
CA ALA A 148 2.10 7.60 -5.60
C ALA A 148 2.73 8.89 -6.09
N LEU A 149 3.07 8.94 -7.39
CA LEU A 149 3.64 10.08 -8.07
C LEU A 149 2.60 10.61 -9.06
N SER A 150 2.36 11.92 -9.08
CA SER A 150 1.50 12.57 -10.06
C SER A 150 2.24 13.67 -10.82
N ASP A 151 1.80 13.92 -12.05
CA ASP A 151 2.31 15.01 -12.89
C ASP A 151 1.87 16.40 -12.41
N GLN A 152 0.84 16.45 -11.56
CA GLN A 152 0.26 17.68 -11.01
C GLN A 152 -0.18 17.50 -9.55
N GLY A 153 -0.29 18.61 -8.83
CA GLY A 153 -0.89 18.63 -7.49
C GLY A 153 -2.38 18.31 -7.53
N ILE A 154 -2.88 17.67 -6.46
CA ILE A 154 -4.29 17.31 -6.33
C ILE A 154 -5.01 18.18 -5.29
N ASP A 155 -6.30 18.37 -5.48
CA ASP A 155 -7.16 18.94 -4.45
C ASP A 155 -7.60 17.85 -3.46
N GLY A 156 -7.32 18.09 -2.17
CA GLY A 156 -7.77 17.24 -1.07
C GLY A 156 -6.75 16.19 -0.62
N VAL A 157 -7.24 15.21 0.13
CA VAL A 157 -6.38 14.24 0.83
C VAL A 157 -6.36 12.93 0.06
N MET A 158 -5.15 12.46 -0.29
CA MET A 158 -4.97 11.14 -0.86
C MET A 158 -5.17 10.04 0.18
N ARG A 159 -6.02 9.06 -0.12
CA ARG A 159 -6.24 7.86 0.68
C ARG A 159 -5.89 6.65 -0.16
N ALA A 160 -5.07 5.78 0.42
CA ALA A 160 -4.68 4.57 -0.25
C ALA A 160 -4.55 3.40 0.71
N GLY A 161 -4.50 2.20 0.16
CA GLY A 161 -4.25 0.99 0.94
C GLY A 161 -4.55 -0.28 0.16
N PHE A 162 -3.94 -1.37 0.63
CA PHE A 162 -4.23 -2.70 0.14
C PHE A 162 -5.38 -3.34 0.90
N ALA A 163 -6.14 -4.16 0.19
CA ALA A 163 -7.12 -5.09 0.73
C ALA A 163 -7.10 -6.40 -0.07
N LEU A 164 -7.53 -7.50 0.55
CA LEU A 164 -7.70 -8.79 -0.13
C LEU A 164 -9.12 -8.93 -0.67
N LYS A 165 -9.21 -9.44 -1.88
CA LYS A 165 -10.44 -9.94 -2.51
C LYS A 165 -10.22 -11.40 -2.88
N GLY A 166 -10.61 -12.30 -1.97
CA GLY A 166 -10.12 -13.68 -2.06
C GLY A 166 -8.62 -13.70 -1.76
N GLN A 167 -7.80 -14.29 -2.63
CA GLN A 167 -6.33 -14.29 -2.51
C GLN A 167 -5.67 -13.16 -3.30
N ASP A 168 -6.45 -12.39 -4.07
CA ASP A 168 -5.94 -11.30 -4.89
C ASP A 168 -5.80 -10.05 -4.02
N LEU A 169 -4.67 -9.36 -4.19
CA LEU A 169 -4.35 -8.14 -3.47
C LEU A 169 -4.74 -6.95 -4.36
N THR A 170 -5.69 -6.15 -3.90
CA THR A 170 -6.15 -4.94 -4.57
C THR A 170 -5.60 -3.72 -3.85
N TYR A 171 -4.93 -2.83 -4.58
CA TYR A 171 -4.57 -1.51 -4.08
C TYR A 171 -5.65 -0.51 -4.48
N THR A 172 -6.07 0.33 -3.54
CA THR A 172 -7.01 1.42 -3.83
C THR A 172 -6.30 2.75 -3.68
N LEU A 173 -6.50 3.66 -4.63
CA LEU A 173 -6.07 5.07 -4.54
C LEU A 173 -7.28 5.97 -4.79
N ASN A 174 -7.75 6.70 -3.77
CA ASN A 174 -8.94 7.55 -3.83
C ASN A 174 -10.17 6.89 -4.50
N GLY A 175 -10.41 5.61 -4.18
CA GLY A 175 -11.52 4.82 -4.71
C GLY A 175 -11.30 4.21 -6.09
N HIS A 176 -10.17 4.49 -6.75
CA HIS A 176 -9.73 3.73 -7.92
C HIS A 176 -9.08 2.41 -7.47
N GLU A 177 -9.61 1.28 -7.92
CA GLU A 177 -9.09 -0.04 -7.59
C GLU A 177 -8.10 -0.53 -8.66
N ILE A 178 -6.97 -1.07 -8.19
CA ILE A 178 -5.86 -1.54 -9.02
C ILE A 178 -5.56 -2.98 -8.60
N ASP A 179 -5.61 -3.89 -9.56
CA ASP A 179 -5.08 -5.24 -9.36
C ASP A 179 -3.57 -5.15 -9.14
N SER A 180 -3.12 -5.57 -7.97
CA SER A 180 -1.78 -5.26 -7.48
C SER A 180 -0.99 -6.50 -7.06
N GLY A 181 -1.54 -7.70 -7.19
CA GLY A 181 -0.83 -8.94 -6.89
C GLY A 181 -1.64 -9.93 -6.06
N SER A 182 -0.98 -10.71 -5.19
CA SER A 182 -1.64 -11.76 -4.42
C SER A 182 -0.94 -12.10 -3.11
N ILE A 183 -1.70 -12.71 -2.20
CA ILE A 183 -1.17 -13.37 -1.00
C ILE A 183 -1.63 -14.83 -1.03
N LYS A 184 -0.69 -15.77 -0.94
CA LYS A 184 -0.98 -17.21 -0.99
C LYS A 184 -0.39 -17.91 0.21
N ILE A 185 -1.18 -18.78 0.84
CA ILE A 185 -0.67 -19.67 1.89
C ILE A 185 0.16 -20.78 1.23
N GLN A 186 1.42 -20.93 1.63
CA GLN A 186 2.20 -22.11 1.27
C GLN A 186 1.63 -23.31 1.99
N LYS A 187 1.08 -24.26 1.22
CA LYS A 187 0.68 -25.55 1.76
C LYS A 187 1.93 -26.39 2.01
N LYS A 188 2.07 -26.89 3.23
CA LYS A 188 3.08 -27.88 3.62
C LYS A 188 2.94 -29.17 2.81
#